data_AF-A0A852UKR4-F1
#
_entry.id   AF-A0A852UKR4-F1
#
_cell.length_a   1.000
_cell.length_b   1.000
_cell.length_c   1.000
_cell.angle_alpha   90.00
_cell.angle_beta   90.00
_cell.angle_gamma   90.00
#
_symmetry.space_group_name_H-M   'P 1'
#
loop_
_entity.id
_entity.type
_entity.pdbx_description
1 polymer ?
#
loop_
_entity_poly.entity_id
_entity_poly.type
_entity_poly.pdbx_seq_one_letter_code
_entity_poly.pdbx_strand_id
1 'polypeptide(L)'
;MAGNPHLSVQALTKYIKRKFDADPHLRNVYVKGELSNVKSHPSGHIYFTLKDEKSRIQSAMFRSSAAGLKFRPENGMNVLITGDVTVFETSGNYQLYVQSMQPDGIGALYLAFEQLKESLGKEGLFDARWKIPLPLYPQKIGVVTAQTGAAIQDICSTIERRYPLAEIILFPAVVQGPQAAPSIITSIEQADAYGSIDVLIVGRGGGSIEDLWAFNEESVARAIFSCRIPVISAVGHETDTTIADFVSDRRAPTPTAAAEMAVPARDELFERVLDRKRAIYSTLSNQIKNERKRLTNLQTSYPLQFPERLYRPFTERLLGLEGRLVRSGQDITGYRTSQYQRLSSMLSTFSPEQRIREGHRNVSLLTERLTRGVQQDVRMRSDRFHASVRMLKALNPLTIMERGYSIVYHNNEVANSVQSIKIGENIQIRLQDGIADATVQSITINEGEEI
;
A
#
# COMPACT_ATOMS: atom_id res chain seq x y z
N MET A 1 4.82 -102.23 -26.11
CA MET A 1 3.83 -102.50 -27.18
C MET A 1 3.97 -101.39 -28.21
N ALA A 2 4.49 -101.72 -29.40
CA ALA A 2 4.61 -100.78 -30.51
C ALA A 2 3.19 -100.40 -30.97
N GLY A 3 2.82 -99.14 -30.78
CA GLY A 3 1.54 -98.60 -31.23
C GLY A 3 1.47 -98.60 -32.75
N ASN A 4 0.30 -98.99 -33.28
CA ASN A 4 -0.01 -99.04 -34.71
C ASN A 4 0.39 -97.70 -35.40
N PRO A 5 1.26 -97.70 -36.42
CA PRO A 5 1.84 -96.47 -37.01
C PRO A 5 0.87 -95.69 -37.94
N HIS A 6 -0.37 -96.15 -38.09
CA HIS A 6 -1.34 -95.54 -39.00
C HIS A 6 -2.34 -94.63 -38.26
N LEU A 7 -2.36 -93.35 -38.63
CA LEU A 7 -3.35 -92.38 -38.17
C LEU A 7 -4.60 -92.45 -39.05
N SER A 8 -5.78 -92.25 -38.46
CA SER A 8 -7.00 -92.05 -39.25
C SER A 8 -6.93 -90.72 -40.00
N VAL A 9 -7.59 -90.64 -41.17
CA VAL A 9 -7.68 -89.41 -41.96
C VAL A 9 -8.23 -88.24 -41.12
N GLN A 10 -9.22 -88.52 -40.27
CA GLN A 10 -9.76 -87.53 -39.34
C GLN A 10 -8.72 -87.05 -38.30
N ALA A 11 -7.92 -87.96 -37.75
CA ALA A 11 -6.86 -87.61 -36.80
C ALA A 11 -5.78 -86.76 -37.47
N LEU A 12 -5.43 -87.07 -38.72
CA LEU A 12 -4.48 -86.31 -39.51
C LEU A 12 -4.99 -84.89 -39.81
N THR A 13 -6.22 -84.75 -40.32
CA THR A 13 -6.82 -83.43 -40.62
C THR A 13 -6.96 -82.58 -39.36
N LYS A 14 -7.36 -83.18 -38.23
CA LYS A 14 -7.46 -82.48 -36.94
C LYS A 14 -6.09 -82.00 -36.44
N TYR A 15 -5.03 -82.76 -36.70
CA TYR A 15 -3.66 -82.35 -36.38
C TYR A 15 -3.20 -81.17 -37.24
N ILE A 16 -3.45 -81.21 -38.56
CA ILE A 16 -3.10 -80.11 -39.48
C ILE A 16 -3.87 -78.84 -39.12
N LYS A 17 -5.18 -78.95 -38.87
CA LYS A 17 -5.99 -77.81 -38.41
C LYS A 17 -5.43 -77.19 -37.14
N ARG A 18 -5.06 -78.01 -36.15
CA ARG A 18 -4.43 -77.52 -34.91
C ARG A 18 -3.13 -76.76 -35.16
N LYS A 19 -2.35 -77.16 -36.17
CA LYS A 19 -1.13 -76.44 -36.56
C LYS A 19 -1.45 -75.08 -37.18
N PHE A 20 -2.44 -75.01 -38.07
CA PHE A 20 -2.89 -73.76 -38.66
C PHE A 20 -3.47 -72.81 -37.61
N ASP A 21 -4.36 -73.32 -36.75
CA ASP A 21 -5.01 -72.51 -35.72
C ASP A 21 -4.03 -72.01 -34.65
N ALA A 22 -2.93 -72.74 -34.39
CA ALA A 22 -1.91 -72.37 -33.39
C ALA A 22 -0.81 -71.47 -33.94
N ASP A 23 -0.67 -71.35 -35.27
CA ASP A 23 0.33 -70.50 -35.90
C ASP A 23 -0.10 -69.02 -35.85
N PRO A 24 0.64 -68.15 -35.15
CA PRO A 24 0.32 -66.72 -35.10
C PRO A 24 0.34 -66.04 -36.47
N HIS A 25 1.12 -66.56 -37.43
CA HIS A 25 1.25 -65.98 -38.77
C HIS A 25 0.06 -66.28 -39.68
N LEU A 26 -0.77 -67.26 -39.32
CA LEU A 26 -1.97 -67.63 -40.07
C LEU A 26 -3.24 -67.00 -39.48
N ARG A 27 -3.10 -66.21 -38.41
CA ARG A 27 -4.16 -65.39 -37.83
C ARG A 27 -4.02 -63.94 -38.30
N ASN A 28 -5.15 -63.28 -38.56
CA ASN A 28 -5.20 -61.89 -39.05
C ASN A 28 -4.30 -61.63 -40.27
N VAL A 29 -4.32 -62.54 -41.25
CA VAL A 29 -3.59 -62.35 -42.52
C VAL A 29 -4.27 -61.30 -43.39
N TYR A 30 -3.45 -60.57 -44.14
CA TYR A 30 -3.87 -59.55 -45.10
C TYR A 30 -3.66 -60.09 -46.51
N VAL A 31 -4.74 -60.23 -47.28
CA VAL A 31 -4.70 -60.85 -48.61
C VAL A 31 -5.41 -59.97 -49.61
N LYS A 32 -4.74 -59.71 -50.72
CA LYS A 32 -5.31 -59.02 -51.90
C LYS A 32 -5.65 -60.04 -52.96
N GLY A 33 -6.79 -59.88 -53.62
CA GLY A 33 -7.15 -60.71 -54.77
C GLY A 33 -8.49 -60.33 -55.38
N GLU A 34 -8.81 -61.00 -56.48
CA GLU A 34 -10.06 -60.82 -57.21
C GLU A 34 -11.10 -61.82 -56.70
N LEU A 35 -12.33 -61.35 -56.50
CA LEU A 35 -13.47 -62.18 -56.14
C LEU A 35 -13.98 -62.98 -57.34
N SER A 36 -14.15 -64.29 -57.15
CA SER A 36 -14.74 -65.20 -58.12
C SER A 36 -15.71 -66.16 -57.45
N ASN A 37 -16.75 -66.60 -58.17
CA ASN A 37 -17.78 -67.51 -57.67
C ASN A 37 -18.45 -67.06 -56.36
N VAL A 38 -18.74 -65.76 -56.23
CA VAL A 38 -19.43 -65.19 -55.06
C VAL A 38 -20.86 -65.74 -54.96
N LYS A 39 -21.19 -66.30 -53.80
CA LYS A 39 -22.52 -66.86 -53.47
C LYS A 39 -22.95 -66.35 -52.10
N SER A 40 -24.08 -65.64 -52.07
CA SER A 40 -24.73 -65.18 -50.84
C SER A 40 -25.80 -66.19 -50.43
N HIS A 41 -25.62 -66.79 -49.26
CA HIS A 41 -26.56 -67.78 -48.72
C HIS A 41 -27.69 -67.08 -47.93
N PRO A 42 -28.94 -67.60 -47.93
CA PRO A 42 -30.05 -67.02 -47.16
C PRO A 42 -29.81 -66.88 -45.65
N SER A 43 -28.85 -67.63 -45.09
CA SER A 43 -28.41 -67.52 -43.70
C SER A 43 -27.57 -66.27 -43.39
N GLY A 44 -27.25 -65.46 -44.41
CA GLY A 44 -26.44 -64.25 -44.29
C GLY A 44 -24.93 -64.50 -44.37
N HIS A 45 -24.49 -65.68 -44.82
CA HIS A 45 -23.08 -65.98 -45.07
C HIS A 45 -22.73 -65.73 -46.55
N ILE A 46 -21.51 -65.27 -46.80
CA ILE A 46 -21.00 -65.06 -48.15
C ILE A 46 -19.84 -66.02 -48.37
N TYR A 47 -19.95 -66.86 -49.39
CA TYR A 47 -18.91 -67.78 -49.82
C TYR A 47 -18.37 -67.33 -51.17
N PHE A 48 -17.05 -67.31 -51.32
CA PHE A 48 -16.41 -66.89 -52.56
C PHE A 48 -15.03 -67.54 -52.70
N THR A 49 -14.48 -67.49 -53.90
CA THR A 49 -13.09 -67.87 -54.15
C THR A 49 -12.29 -66.61 -54.37
N LEU A 50 -11.24 -66.42 -53.58
CA LEU A 50 -10.27 -65.36 -53.78
C LEU A 50 -9.19 -65.91 -54.71
N LYS A 51 -8.97 -65.25 -55.85
CA LYS A 51 -7.96 -65.65 -56.84
C LYS A 51 -6.94 -64.55 -57.05
N ASP A 52 -5.74 -64.98 -57.41
CA ASP A 52 -4.65 -64.16 -57.94
C ASP A 52 -4.13 -64.83 -59.23
N GLU A 53 -3.12 -64.28 -59.90
CA GLU A 53 -2.64 -64.75 -61.21
C GLU A 53 -2.31 -66.25 -61.27
N LYS A 54 -1.83 -66.83 -60.15
CA LYS A 54 -1.31 -68.20 -60.09
C LYS A 54 -2.01 -69.12 -59.08
N SER A 55 -2.85 -68.56 -58.20
CA SER A 55 -3.34 -69.26 -57.02
C SER A 55 -4.80 -68.90 -56.72
N ARG A 56 -5.51 -69.80 -56.04
CA ARG A 56 -6.89 -69.57 -55.57
C ARG A 56 -7.09 -70.18 -54.19
N ILE A 57 -7.89 -69.52 -53.37
CA ILE A 57 -8.26 -69.97 -52.03
C ILE A 57 -9.77 -69.81 -51.81
N GLN A 58 -10.40 -70.84 -51.23
CA GLN A 58 -11.81 -70.75 -50.82
C GLN A 58 -11.92 -69.86 -49.60
N SER A 59 -12.89 -68.96 -49.61
CA SER A 59 -13.09 -67.96 -48.56
C SER A 59 -14.54 -67.92 -48.12
N ALA A 60 -14.75 -67.74 -46.82
CA ALA A 60 -16.07 -67.64 -46.23
C ALA A 60 -16.14 -66.47 -45.26
N MET A 61 -17.21 -65.69 -45.35
CA MET A 61 -17.50 -64.56 -44.47
C MET A 61 -18.81 -64.83 -43.75
N PHE A 62 -18.73 -64.96 -42.43
CA PHE A 62 -19.90 -65.24 -41.58
C PHE A 62 -20.79 -64.01 -41.43
N ARG A 63 -22.05 -64.22 -41.00
CA ARG A 63 -23.09 -63.19 -40.95
C ARG A 63 -22.69 -61.99 -40.10
N SER A 64 -22.01 -62.23 -38.97
CA SER A 64 -21.53 -61.18 -38.08
C SER A 64 -20.57 -60.22 -38.79
N SER A 65 -19.65 -60.75 -39.58
CA SER A 65 -18.69 -59.96 -40.36
C SER A 65 -19.35 -59.36 -41.61
N ALA A 66 -20.19 -60.14 -42.29
CA ALA A 66 -20.88 -59.72 -43.50
C ALA A 66 -21.89 -58.58 -43.27
N ALA A 67 -22.50 -58.50 -42.08
CA ALA A 67 -23.40 -57.41 -41.71
C ALA A 67 -22.70 -56.03 -41.65
N GLY A 68 -21.38 -56.00 -41.47
CA GLY A 68 -20.57 -54.78 -41.46
C GLY A 68 -20.12 -54.30 -42.85
N LEU A 69 -20.40 -55.04 -43.92
CA LEU A 69 -20.04 -54.65 -45.28
C LEU A 69 -20.90 -53.48 -45.77
N LYS A 70 -20.24 -52.40 -46.20
CA LYS A 70 -20.88 -51.22 -46.79
C LYS A 70 -21.19 -51.37 -48.29
N PHE A 71 -20.75 -52.46 -48.91
CA PHE A 71 -20.92 -52.73 -50.34
C PHE A 71 -21.30 -54.19 -50.57
N ARG A 72 -21.84 -54.49 -51.77
CA ARG A 72 -22.14 -55.87 -52.17
C ARG A 72 -20.95 -56.46 -52.93
N PRO A 73 -20.36 -57.56 -52.44
CA PRO A 73 -19.29 -58.24 -53.16
C PRO A 73 -19.83 -58.88 -54.45
N GLU A 74 -19.19 -58.61 -55.59
CA GLU A 74 -19.54 -59.17 -56.89
C GLU A 74 -18.34 -59.89 -57.53
N ASN A 75 -18.61 -60.76 -58.48
CA ASN A 75 -17.56 -61.42 -59.26
C ASN A 75 -16.77 -60.38 -60.06
N GLY A 76 -15.44 -60.50 -60.07
CA GLY A 76 -14.55 -59.57 -60.79
C GLY A 76 -14.01 -58.42 -59.95
N MET A 77 -14.51 -58.22 -58.71
CA MET A 77 -14.03 -57.14 -57.85
C MET A 77 -12.67 -57.47 -57.22
N ASN A 78 -11.72 -56.55 -57.32
CA ASN A 78 -10.49 -56.59 -56.54
C ASN A 78 -10.74 -56.10 -55.12
N VAL A 79 -10.34 -56.89 -54.14
CA VAL A 79 -10.59 -56.62 -52.72
C VAL A 79 -9.35 -56.84 -51.87
N LEU A 80 -9.26 -56.07 -50.80
CA LEU A 80 -8.34 -56.24 -49.68
C LEU A 80 -9.11 -56.91 -48.54
N ILE A 81 -8.62 -58.05 -48.10
CA ILE A 81 -9.27 -58.90 -47.11
C ILE A 81 -8.37 -59.07 -45.89
N THR A 82 -8.97 -59.04 -44.69
CA THR A 82 -8.33 -59.52 -43.46
C THR A 82 -9.06 -60.73 -42.90
N GLY A 83 -8.32 -61.73 -42.44
CA GLY A 83 -8.93 -62.97 -41.96
C GLY A 83 -7.97 -64.00 -41.39
N ASP A 84 -8.49 -65.17 -41.05
CA ASP A 84 -7.70 -66.28 -40.51
C ASP A 84 -7.68 -67.44 -41.50
N VAL A 85 -6.51 -68.03 -41.73
CA VAL A 85 -6.36 -69.22 -42.56
C VAL A 85 -6.56 -70.45 -41.67
N THR A 86 -7.55 -71.29 -42.00
CA THR A 86 -7.81 -72.53 -41.25
C THR A 86 -8.14 -73.68 -42.20
N VAL A 87 -8.33 -74.88 -41.66
CA VAL A 87 -8.65 -76.09 -42.43
C VAL A 87 -10.08 -76.55 -42.11
N PHE A 88 -10.87 -76.81 -43.15
CA PHE A 88 -12.23 -77.32 -43.02
C PHE A 88 -12.19 -78.82 -42.70
N GLU A 89 -12.55 -79.19 -41.46
CA GLU A 89 -12.38 -80.55 -40.92
C GLU A 89 -13.04 -81.65 -41.76
N THR A 90 -14.18 -81.37 -42.39
CA THR A 90 -14.94 -82.35 -43.17
C THR A 90 -14.30 -82.66 -44.52
N SER A 91 -13.57 -81.71 -45.12
CA SER A 91 -12.99 -81.88 -46.47
C SER A 91 -11.46 -81.86 -46.51
N GLY A 92 -10.80 -81.43 -45.44
CA GLY A 92 -9.35 -81.27 -45.39
C GLY A 92 -8.78 -80.09 -46.20
N ASN A 93 -9.63 -79.30 -46.87
CA ASN A 93 -9.20 -78.13 -47.62
C ASN A 93 -8.92 -76.95 -46.68
N TYR A 94 -7.86 -76.19 -46.97
CA TYR A 94 -7.60 -74.92 -46.30
C TYR A 94 -8.46 -73.82 -46.91
N GLN A 95 -8.91 -72.89 -46.08
CA GLN A 95 -9.80 -71.80 -46.44
C GLN A 95 -9.51 -70.55 -45.60
N LEU A 96 -9.92 -69.40 -46.11
CA LEU A 96 -9.79 -68.12 -45.44
C LEU A 96 -11.12 -67.71 -44.81
N TYR A 97 -11.14 -67.55 -43.48
CA TYR A 97 -12.26 -66.94 -42.79
C TYR A 97 -12.10 -65.43 -42.74
N VAL A 98 -12.97 -64.75 -43.48
CA VAL A 98 -12.87 -63.31 -43.68
C VAL A 98 -13.56 -62.56 -42.55
N GLN A 99 -12.78 -61.71 -41.89
CA GLN A 99 -13.23 -60.81 -40.85
C GLN A 99 -13.61 -59.45 -41.43
N SER A 100 -12.79 -58.90 -42.34
CA SER A 100 -13.08 -57.64 -43.04
C SER A 100 -12.72 -57.71 -44.53
N MET A 101 -13.44 -56.96 -45.35
CA MET A 101 -13.24 -56.88 -46.79
C MET A 101 -13.50 -55.45 -47.26
N GLN A 102 -12.62 -54.93 -48.11
CA GLN A 102 -12.69 -53.58 -48.69
C GLN A 102 -12.32 -53.64 -50.18
N PRO A 103 -12.93 -52.80 -51.05
CA PRO A 103 -12.55 -52.73 -52.45
C PRO A 103 -11.15 -52.09 -52.64
N ASP A 104 -10.36 -52.64 -53.56
CA ASP A 104 -8.97 -52.22 -53.86
C ASP A 104 -8.88 -50.90 -54.67
N GLY A 105 -10.02 -50.26 -55.00
CA GLY A 105 -10.09 -48.99 -55.75
C GLY A 105 -9.61 -47.73 -55.01
N ILE A 106 -9.44 -47.82 -53.69
CA ILE A 106 -9.03 -46.70 -52.82
C ILE A 106 -7.58 -46.26 -53.08
N GLY A 107 -6.71 -47.17 -53.55
CA GLY A 107 -5.28 -46.89 -53.75
C GLY A 107 -4.99 -45.82 -54.81
N ALA A 108 -5.77 -45.75 -55.88
CA ALA A 108 -5.59 -44.76 -56.95
C ALA A 108 -5.99 -43.35 -56.49
N LEU A 109 -7.09 -43.23 -55.76
CA LEU A 109 -7.54 -41.97 -55.15
C LEU A 109 -6.54 -41.49 -54.10
N TYR A 110 -6.05 -42.39 -53.24
CA TYR A 110 -5.05 -42.02 -52.25
C TYR A 110 -3.74 -41.53 -52.89
N LEU A 111 -3.28 -42.19 -53.96
CA LEU A 111 -2.10 -41.75 -54.71
C LEU A 111 -2.32 -40.36 -55.35
N ALA A 112 -3.48 -40.13 -55.96
CA ALA A 112 -3.83 -38.82 -56.53
C ALA A 112 -3.88 -37.71 -55.47
N PHE A 113 -4.41 -38.01 -54.28
CA PHE A 113 -4.43 -37.09 -53.14
C PHE A 113 -3.02 -36.70 -52.69
N GLU A 114 -2.12 -37.67 -52.47
CA GLU A 114 -0.75 -37.39 -52.04
C GLU A 114 0.03 -36.60 -53.10
N GLN A 115 -0.14 -36.94 -54.39
CA GLN A 115 0.48 -36.18 -55.49
C GLN A 115 0.02 -34.72 -55.53
N LEU A 116 -1.29 -34.49 -55.41
CA LEU A 116 -1.84 -33.13 -55.46
C LEU A 116 -1.46 -32.33 -54.21
N LYS A 117 -1.48 -32.95 -53.03
CA LYS A 117 -1.02 -32.36 -51.78
C LYS A 117 0.45 -31.94 -51.86
N GLU A 118 1.32 -32.79 -52.43
CA GLU A 118 2.72 -32.43 -52.61
C GLU A 118 2.89 -31.25 -53.60
N SER A 119 2.14 -31.26 -54.71
CA SER A 119 2.18 -30.18 -55.71
C SER A 119 1.75 -28.83 -55.12
N LEU A 120 0.57 -28.78 -54.50
CA LEU A 120 0.03 -27.55 -53.91
C LEU A 120 0.83 -27.08 -52.69
N GLY A 121 1.41 -28.02 -51.95
CA GLY A 121 2.34 -27.72 -50.86
C GLY A 121 3.61 -27.03 -51.36
N LYS A 122 4.18 -27.46 -52.49
CA LYS A 122 5.34 -26.81 -53.11
C LYS A 122 5.02 -25.40 -53.64
N GLU A 123 3.80 -25.18 -54.11
CA GLU A 123 3.30 -23.84 -54.48
C GLU A 123 3.10 -22.91 -53.26
N GLY A 124 3.04 -23.47 -52.03
CA GLY A 124 2.92 -22.70 -50.80
C GLY A 124 1.48 -22.34 -50.40
N LEU A 125 0.45 -22.98 -51.00
CA LEU A 125 -0.96 -22.70 -50.70
C LEU A 125 -1.33 -23.05 -49.26
N PHE A 126 -0.57 -23.91 -48.59
CA PHE A 126 -0.82 -24.33 -47.21
C PHE A 126 -0.08 -23.46 -46.17
N ASP A 127 0.73 -22.48 -46.61
CA ASP A 127 1.54 -21.69 -45.71
C ASP A 127 0.69 -20.88 -44.74
N ALA A 128 1.06 -20.89 -43.46
CA ALA A 128 0.36 -20.15 -42.41
C ALA A 128 0.30 -18.62 -42.65
N ARG A 129 1.18 -18.07 -43.49
CA ARG A 129 1.22 -16.64 -43.83
C ARG A 129 0.01 -16.17 -44.65
N TRP A 130 -0.66 -17.08 -45.34
CA TRP A 130 -1.86 -16.78 -46.13
C TRP A 130 -3.14 -16.92 -45.33
N LYS A 131 -3.08 -17.54 -44.14
CA LYS A 131 -4.27 -17.83 -43.34
C LYS A 131 -4.81 -16.57 -42.66
N ILE A 132 -6.07 -16.26 -42.91
CA ILE A 132 -6.81 -15.12 -42.37
C ILE A 132 -7.33 -15.48 -40.96
N PRO A 133 -7.09 -14.64 -39.93
CA PRO A 133 -7.61 -14.90 -38.59
C PRO A 133 -9.14 -14.75 -38.54
N LEU A 134 -9.79 -15.63 -37.78
CA LEU A 134 -11.24 -15.56 -37.57
C LEU A 134 -11.63 -14.30 -36.79
N PRO A 135 -12.74 -13.62 -37.16
CA PRO A 135 -13.28 -12.51 -36.38
C PRO A 135 -13.76 -13.00 -35.00
N LEU A 136 -13.55 -12.20 -33.95
CA LEU A 136 -14.01 -12.56 -32.59
C LEU A 136 -15.55 -12.53 -32.45
N TYR A 137 -16.21 -11.68 -33.22
CA TYR A 137 -17.65 -11.42 -33.13
C TYR A 137 -18.24 -11.31 -34.55
N PRO A 138 -18.40 -12.42 -35.28
CA PRO A 138 -18.99 -12.37 -36.61
C PRO A 138 -20.46 -11.96 -36.53
N GLN A 139 -20.89 -11.03 -37.38
CA GLN A 139 -22.30 -10.67 -37.56
C GLN A 139 -22.97 -11.55 -38.60
N LYS A 140 -22.27 -11.91 -39.67
CA LYS A 140 -22.81 -12.71 -40.78
C LYS A 140 -21.92 -13.90 -41.08
N ILE A 141 -22.51 -15.09 -41.02
CA ILE A 141 -21.83 -16.37 -41.24
C ILE A 141 -22.37 -16.97 -42.52
N GLY A 142 -21.49 -17.12 -43.52
CA GLY A 142 -21.81 -17.84 -44.74
C GLY A 142 -21.66 -19.34 -44.53
N VAL A 143 -22.58 -20.14 -45.05
CA VAL A 143 -22.50 -21.60 -45.00
C VAL A 143 -22.63 -22.18 -46.39
N VAL A 144 -21.60 -22.87 -46.87
CA VAL A 144 -21.58 -23.59 -48.14
C VAL A 144 -21.75 -25.07 -47.85
N THR A 145 -22.98 -25.56 -48.02
CA THR A 145 -23.33 -26.97 -47.83
C THR A 145 -24.64 -27.31 -48.56
N ALA A 146 -25.07 -28.57 -48.50
CA ALA A 146 -26.34 -28.98 -49.08
C ALA A 146 -27.53 -28.24 -48.45
N GLN A 147 -28.52 -27.86 -49.26
CA GLN A 147 -29.70 -27.15 -48.78
C GLN A 147 -30.50 -27.94 -47.73
N THR A 148 -30.46 -29.26 -47.82
CA THR A 148 -31.05 -30.20 -46.86
C THR A 148 -29.97 -31.15 -46.35
N GLY A 149 -29.97 -31.43 -45.06
CA GLY A 149 -29.04 -32.39 -44.46
C GLY A 149 -28.73 -32.09 -42.99
N ALA A 150 -28.07 -33.05 -42.33
CA ALA A 150 -27.65 -32.91 -40.94
C ALA A 150 -26.64 -31.77 -40.74
N ALA A 151 -25.72 -31.57 -41.69
CA ALA A 151 -24.65 -30.57 -41.54
C ALA A 151 -25.18 -29.13 -41.38
N ILE A 152 -26.17 -28.70 -42.19
CA ILE A 152 -26.76 -27.37 -42.04
C ILE A 152 -27.57 -27.25 -40.74
N GLN A 153 -28.27 -28.31 -40.34
CA GLN A 153 -29.03 -28.33 -39.08
C GLN A 153 -28.11 -28.24 -37.86
N ASP A 154 -26.99 -28.96 -37.88
CA ASP A 154 -25.98 -28.94 -36.83
C ASP A 154 -25.32 -27.56 -36.72
N ILE A 155 -24.99 -26.93 -37.85
CA ILE A 155 -24.42 -25.58 -37.88
C ILE A 155 -25.43 -24.56 -37.33
N CYS A 156 -26.65 -24.54 -37.85
CA CYS A 156 -27.69 -23.60 -37.42
C CYS A 156 -28.03 -23.73 -35.94
N SER A 157 -28.33 -24.96 -35.47
CA SER A 157 -28.69 -25.19 -34.07
C SER A 157 -27.55 -24.83 -33.10
N THR A 158 -26.29 -25.05 -33.51
CA THR A 158 -25.12 -24.70 -32.70
C THR A 158 -24.94 -23.19 -32.60
N ILE A 159 -25.04 -22.47 -33.72
CA ILE A 159 -24.92 -21.00 -33.75
C ILE A 159 -26.10 -20.36 -33.01
N GLU A 160 -27.33 -20.79 -33.22
CA GLU A 160 -28.51 -20.27 -32.51
C GLU A 160 -28.39 -20.46 -30.99
N ARG A 161 -27.86 -21.60 -30.55
CA ARG A 161 -27.65 -21.88 -29.13
C ARG A 161 -26.50 -21.07 -28.53
N ARG A 162 -25.34 -20.99 -29.23
CA ARG A 162 -24.12 -20.37 -28.68
C ARG A 162 -24.03 -18.86 -28.93
N TYR A 163 -24.49 -18.37 -30.07
CA TYR A 163 -24.37 -16.97 -30.49
C TYR A 163 -25.54 -16.54 -31.41
N PRO A 164 -26.76 -16.37 -30.86
CA PRO A 164 -27.97 -16.02 -31.63
C PRO A 164 -27.95 -14.60 -32.24
N LEU A 165 -26.87 -13.85 -32.06
CA LEU A 165 -26.68 -12.52 -32.62
C LEU A 165 -26.16 -12.57 -34.07
N ALA A 166 -25.58 -13.69 -34.49
CA ALA A 166 -25.10 -13.86 -35.85
C ALA A 166 -26.24 -14.27 -36.79
N GLU A 167 -26.25 -13.66 -37.97
CA GLU A 167 -27.11 -14.03 -39.08
C GLU A 167 -26.42 -15.13 -39.91
N ILE A 168 -27.17 -16.18 -40.26
CA ILE A 168 -26.66 -17.31 -41.05
C ILE A 168 -27.18 -17.17 -42.47
N ILE A 169 -26.28 -17.15 -43.45
CA ILE A 169 -26.59 -17.07 -44.88
C ILE A 169 -26.15 -18.37 -45.55
N LEU A 170 -27.12 -19.13 -46.05
CA LEU A 170 -26.87 -20.40 -46.73
C LEU A 170 -26.61 -20.18 -48.23
N PHE A 171 -25.46 -20.65 -48.70
CA PHE A 171 -25.10 -20.76 -50.10
C PHE A 171 -25.19 -22.24 -50.49
N PRO A 172 -26.34 -22.68 -51.04
CA PRO A 172 -26.59 -24.09 -51.29
C PRO A 172 -25.63 -24.64 -52.35
N ALA A 173 -24.90 -25.69 -52.01
CA ALA A 173 -23.98 -26.39 -52.90
C ALA A 173 -24.30 -27.88 -52.97
N VAL A 174 -24.09 -28.49 -54.14
CA VAL A 174 -24.02 -29.94 -54.28
C VAL A 174 -22.68 -30.39 -53.67
N VAL A 175 -22.73 -31.23 -52.64
CA VAL A 175 -21.52 -31.65 -51.87
C VAL A 175 -21.08 -33.09 -52.12
N GLN A 176 -21.72 -33.77 -53.08
CA GLN A 176 -21.42 -35.15 -53.48
C GLN A 176 -21.69 -35.38 -54.96
N GLY A 177 -20.96 -36.33 -55.56
CA GLY A 177 -21.07 -36.68 -56.97
C GLY A 177 -20.30 -35.75 -57.93
N PRO A 178 -20.38 -35.99 -59.24
CA PRO A 178 -19.50 -35.35 -60.24
C PRO A 178 -19.74 -33.85 -60.44
N GLN A 179 -20.89 -33.32 -60.00
CA GLN A 179 -21.20 -31.88 -60.07
C GLN A 179 -20.83 -31.13 -58.79
N ALA A 180 -20.24 -31.81 -57.80
CA ALA A 180 -19.98 -31.22 -56.49
C ALA A 180 -18.91 -30.14 -56.53
N ALA A 181 -17.74 -30.41 -57.12
CA ALA A 181 -16.66 -29.42 -57.20
C ALA A 181 -17.07 -28.12 -57.92
N PRO A 182 -17.67 -28.14 -59.13
CA PRO A 182 -18.17 -26.93 -59.77
C PRO A 182 -19.20 -26.17 -58.94
N SER A 183 -20.11 -26.90 -58.26
CA SER A 183 -21.12 -26.29 -57.41
C SER A 183 -20.52 -25.62 -56.18
N ILE A 184 -19.56 -26.25 -55.51
CA ILE A 184 -18.87 -25.70 -54.33
C ILE A 184 -18.12 -24.41 -54.71
N ILE A 185 -17.40 -24.42 -55.83
CA ILE A 185 -16.67 -23.24 -56.33
C ILE A 185 -17.63 -22.08 -56.57
N THR A 186 -18.73 -22.33 -57.30
CA THR A 186 -19.75 -21.31 -57.57
C THR A 186 -20.32 -20.72 -56.28
N SER A 187 -20.60 -21.56 -55.28
CA SER A 187 -21.14 -21.10 -53.99
C SER A 187 -20.11 -20.31 -53.16
N ILE A 188 -18.82 -20.67 -53.21
CA ILE A 188 -17.74 -19.90 -52.57
C ILE A 188 -17.58 -18.54 -53.25
N GLU A 189 -17.58 -18.50 -54.58
CA GLU A 189 -17.49 -17.24 -55.34
C GLU A 189 -18.71 -16.35 -55.11
N GLN A 190 -19.91 -16.91 -55.00
CA GLN A 190 -21.12 -16.17 -54.63
C GLN A 190 -21.03 -15.59 -53.22
N ALA A 191 -20.48 -16.34 -52.26
CA ALA A 191 -20.26 -15.86 -50.90
C ALA A 191 -19.25 -14.71 -50.87
N ASP A 192 -18.12 -14.86 -51.58
CA ASP A 192 -17.09 -13.80 -51.68
C ASP A 192 -17.64 -12.53 -52.35
N ALA A 193 -18.44 -12.69 -53.42
CA ALA A 193 -19.08 -11.59 -54.14
C ALA A 193 -20.18 -10.88 -53.32
N TYR A 194 -20.79 -11.56 -52.34
CA TYR A 194 -21.80 -10.96 -51.46
C TYR A 194 -21.22 -9.83 -50.59
N GLY A 195 -19.91 -9.87 -50.29
CA GLY A 195 -19.15 -8.77 -49.71
C GLY A 195 -19.43 -8.40 -48.25
N SER A 196 -20.47 -8.97 -47.62
CA SER A 196 -20.81 -8.70 -46.21
C SER A 196 -20.78 -9.95 -45.32
N ILE A 197 -19.96 -10.95 -45.63
CA ILE A 197 -19.81 -12.15 -44.80
C ILE A 197 -18.52 -12.05 -44.01
N ASP A 198 -18.57 -12.32 -42.71
CA ASP A 198 -17.41 -12.22 -41.81
C ASP A 198 -16.62 -13.52 -41.74
N VAL A 199 -17.29 -14.67 -41.89
CA VAL A 199 -16.69 -16.01 -41.88
C VAL A 199 -17.50 -16.97 -42.73
N LEU A 200 -16.82 -17.84 -43.47
CA LEU A 200 -17.42 -18.83 -44.37
C LEU A 200 -17.16 -20.24 -43.82
N ILE A 201 -18.21 -21.04 -43.63
CA ILE A 201 -18.09 -22.45 -43.28
C ILE A 201 -18.35 -23.26 -44.56
N VAL A 202 -17.36 -24.00 -45.02
CA VAL A 202 -17.47 -24.89 -46.17
C VAL A 202 -17.41 -26.32 -45.65
N GLY A 203 -18.46 -27.11 -45.88
CA GLY A 203 -18.48 -28.44 -45.32
C GLY A 203 -19.66 -29.29 -45.72
N ARG A 204 -19.66 -30.51 -45.21
CA ARG A 204 -20.72 -31.49 -45.44
C ARG A 204 -20.85 -32.42 -44.25
N GLY A 205 -21.92 -33.21 -44.26
CA GLY A 205 -22.04 -34.34 -43.33
C GLY A 205 -21.06 -35.45 -43.68
N GLY A 206 -20.95 -36.45 -42.81
CA GLY A 206 -20.07 -37.60 -43.02
C GLY A 206 -20.30 -38.34 -44.34
N GLY A 207 -19.41 -39.29 -44.66
CA GLY A 207 -19.54 -40.19 -45.81
C GLY A 207 -18.24 -40.89 -46.15
N SER A 208 -18.20 -41.62 -47.27
CA SER A 208 -16.98 -42.30 -47.70
C SER A 208 -15.96 -41.29 -48.27
N ILE A 209 -14.70 -41.70 -48.38
CA ILE A 209 -13.65 -40.91 -49.05
C ILE A 209 -14.01 -40.55 -50.50
N GLU A 210 -14.80 -41.39 -51.17
CA GLU A 210 -15.28 -41.19 -52.54
C GLU A 210 -16.29 -40.05 -52.59
N ASP A 211 -17.17 -40.00 -51.60
CA ASP A 211 -18.13 -38.90 -51.49
C ASP A 211 -17.37 -37.58 -51.21
N LEU A 212 -16.33 -37.61 -50.37
CA LEU A 212 -15.53 -36.44 -49.96
C LEU A 212 -14.58 -35.94 -51.07
N TRP A 213 -14.44 -36.68 -52.17
CA TRP A 213 -13.42 -36.44 -53.18
C TRP A 213 -13.51 -35.05 -53.83
N ALA A 214 -14.72 -34.49 -53.95
CA ALA A 214 -14.92 -33.14 -54.48
C ALA A 214 -14.10 -32.06 -53.73
N PHE A 215 -13.83 -32.26 -52.43
CA PHE A 215 -13.02 -31.35 -51.61
C PHE A 215 -11.51 -31.60 -51.74
N ASN A 216 -11.11 -32.64 -52.48
CA ASN A 216 -9.73 -32.92 -52.87
C ASN A 216 -9.42 -32.44 -54.29
N GLU A 217 -10.37 -31.82 -55.00
CA GLU A 217 -10.09 -31.27 -56.32
C GLU A 217 -9.27 -29.98 -56.25
N GLU A 218 -8.29 -29.85 -57.15
CA GLU A 218 -7.43 -28.67 -57.23
C GLU A 218 -8.21 -27.37 -57.43
N SER A 219 -9.29 -27.44 -58.22
CA SER A 219 -10.17 -26.31 -58.51
C SER A 219 -10.84 -25.75 -57.25
N VAL A 220 -11.31 -26.63 -56.36
CA VAL A 220 -11.90 -26.25 -55.06
C VAL A 220 -10.83 -25.68 -54.13
N ALA A 221 -9.65 -26.29 -54.08
CA ALA A 221 -8.52 -25.80 -53.30
C ALA A 221 -8.15 -24.36 -53.71
N ARG A 222 -8.04 -24.08 -55.01
CA ARG A 222 -7.74 -22.73 -55.50
C ARG A 222 -8.87 -21.73 -55.22
N ALA A 223 -10.13 -22.14 -55.31
CA ALA A 223 -11.27 -21.30 -54.95
C ALA A 223 -11.24 -20.88 -53.47
N ILE A 224 -10.99 -21.82 -52.55
CA ILE A 224 -10.83 -21.54 -51.11
C ILE A 224 -9.66 -20.57 -50.89
N PHE A 225 -8.49 -20.82 -51.51
CA PHE A 225 -7.32 -19.95 -51.37
C PHE A 225 -7.56 -18.52 -51.86
N SER A 226 -8.37 -18.36 -52.92
CA SER A 226 -8.68 -17.04 -53.49
C SER A 226 -9.76 -16.26 -52.73
N CYS A 227 -10.47 -16.91 -51.79
CA CYS A 227 -11.54 -16.29 -51.04
C CYS A 227 -10.99 -15.24 -50.05
N ARG A 228 -11.63 -14.07 -49.98
CA ARG A 228 -11.20 -12.97 -49.08
C ARG A 228 -11.80 -13.10 -47.69
N ILE A 229 -12.85 -13.90 -47.56
CA ILE A 229 -13.52 -14.21 -46.31
C ILE A 229 -12.76 -15.37 -45.64
N PRO A 230 -12.50 -15.33 -44.33
CA PRO A 230 -11.87 -16.45 -43.65
C PRO A 230 -12.75 -17.71 -43.73
N VAL A 231 -12.17 -18.82 -44.20
CA VAL A 231 -12.84 -20.08 -44.47
C VAL A 231 -12.53 -21.12 -43.39
N ILE A 232 -13.58 -21.74 -42.85
CA ILE A 232 -13.52 -22.91 -41.98
C ILE A 232 -13.94 -24.13 -42.79
N SER A 233 -13.03 -25.08 -42.99
CA SER A 233 -13.37 -26.38 -43.59
C SER A 233 -13.96 -27.31 -42.54
N ALA A 234 -15.08 -27.95 -42.86
CA ALA A 234 -15.84 -28.86 -42.00
C ALA A 234 -16.24 -30.13 -42.76
N VAL A 235 -15.27 -30.73 -43.44
CA VAL A 235 -15.49 -31.84 -44.39
C VAL A 235 -15.06 -33.19 -43.81
N GLY A 236 -13.86 -33.26 -43.22
CA GLY A 236 -13.24 -34.50 -42.75
C GLY A 236 -13.49 -34.80 -41.27
N HIS A 237 -13.49 -36.08 -40.89
CA HIS A 237 -13.41 -36.50 -39.48
C HIS A 237 -11.96 -36.40 -38.97
N GLU A 238 -11.70 -36.75 -37.71
CA GLU A 238 -10.34 -36.67 -37.12
C GLU A 238 -9.25 -37.39 -37.95
N THR A 239 -9.60 -38.48 -38.65
CA THR A 239 -8.66 -39.29 -39.45
C THR A 239 -8.59 -38.95 -40.94
N ASP A 240 -9.58 -38.23 -41.49
CA ASP A 240 -9.79 -38.12 -42.93
C ASP A 240 -9.60 -36.67 -43.40
N THR A 241 -8.35 -36.19 -43.43
CA THR A 241 -8.03 -34.83 -43.88
C THR A 241 -8.14 -34.69 -45.40
N THR A 242 -8.81 -33.63 -45.85
CA THR A 242 -8.95 -33.27 -47.27
C THR A 242 -8.01 -32.13 -47.67
N ILE A 243 -7.82 -31.90 -48.96
CA ILE A 243 -7.01 -30.76 -49.45
C ILE A 243 -7.65 -29.43 -49.07
N ALA A 244 -8.99 -29.34 -49.12
CA ALA A 244 -9.73 -28.19 -48.61
C ALA A 244 -9.36 -27.85 -47.15
N ASP A 245 -9.14 -28.86 -46.29
CA ASP A 245 -8.73 -28.65 -44.89
C ASP A 245 -7.32 -28.04 -44.75
N PHE A 246 -6.43 -28.31 -45.70
CA PHE A 246 -5.06 -27.77 -45.67
C PHE A 246 -5.03 -26.32 -46.13
N VAL A 247 -5.81 -26.00 -47.16
CA VAL A 247 -5.90 -24.65 -47.74
C VAL A 247 -6.72 -23.71 -46.87
N SER A 248 -7.77 -24.20 -46.20
CA SER A 248 -8.63 -23.35 -45.38
C SER A 248 -7.85 -22.67 -44.24
N ASP A 249 -8.36 -21.51 -43.80
CA ASP A 249 -7.75 -20.75 -42.70
C ASP A 249 -7.83 -21.53 -41.39
N ARG A 250 -8.94 -22.24 -41.21
CA ARG A 250 -9.14 -23.15 -40.08
C ARG A 250 -9.77 -24.46 -40.55
N ARG A 251 -9.40 -25.52 -39.84
CA ARG A 251 -9.98 -26.86 -39.99
C ARG A 251 -10.83 -27.18 -38.78
N ALA A 252 -12.03 -27.69 -39.01
CA ALA A 252 -12.89 -28.28 -38.01
C ALA A 252 -13.19 -29.75 -38.36
N PRO A 253 -13.19 -30.67 -37.38
CA PRO A 253 -13.45 -32.10 -37.61
C PRO A 253 -14.92 -32.44 -37.86
N THR A 254 -15.84 -31.51 -37.61
CA THR A 254 -17.29 -31.70 -37.82
C THR A 254 -17.96 -30.36 -38.14
N PRO A 255 -19.14 -30.36 -38.79
CA PRO A 255 -19.96 -29.16 -38.97
C PRO A 255 -20.29 -28.46 -37.64
N THR A 256 -20.59 -29.22 -36.58
CA THR A 256 -20.81 -28.69 -35.23
C THR A 256 -19.56 -27.97 -34.71
N ALA A 257 -18.38 -28.59 -34.82
CA ALA A 257 -17.13 -27.98 -34.36
C ALA A 257 -16.77 -26.72 -35.18
N ALA A 258 -17.13 -26.68 -36.45
CA ALA A 258 -16.94 -25.51 -37.31
C ALA A 258 -17.80 -24.34 -36.84
N ALA A 259 -19.08 -24.60 -36.55
CA ALA A 259 -19.98 -23.62 -35.95
C ALA A 259 -19.45 -23.15 -34.58
N GLU A 260 -18.95 -24.06 -33.75
CA GLU A 260 -18.35 -23.70 -32.46
C GLU A 260 -17.09 -22.85 -32.56
N MET A 261 -16.30 -23.05 -33.61
CA MET A 261 -15.08 -22.28 -33.86
C MET A 261 -15.39 -20.90 -34.46
N ALA A 262 -16.46 -20.80 -35.26
CA ALA A 262 -16.88 -19.57 -35.89
C ALA A 262 -17.36 -18.52 -34.87
N VAL A 263 -18.03 -18.94 -33.79
CA VAL A 263 -18.71 -18.03 -32.87
C VAL A 263 -18.28 -18.17 -31.41
N PRO A 264 -18.23 -17.06 -30.64
CA PRO A 264 -18.00 -17.12 -29.20
C PRO A 264 -19.22 -17.69 -28.45
N ALA A 265 -19.01 -18.20 -27.23
CA ALA A 265 -20.12 -18.66 -26.38
C ALA A 265 -20.80 -17.48 -25.67
N ARG A 266 -22.14 -17.40 -25.76
CA ARG A 266 -22.95 -16.38 -25.08
C ARG A 266 -22.66 -16.30 -23.58
N ASP A 267 -22.52 -17.43 -22.91
CA ASP A 267 -22.33 -17.48 -21.45
C ASP A 267 -20.95 -16.90 -21.07
N GLU A 268 -19.91 -17.15 -21.87
CA GLU A 268 -18.60 -16.52 -21.68
C GLU A 268 -18.65 -15.00 -21.87
N LEU A 269 -19.45 -14.52 -22.83
CA LEU A 269 -19.65 -13.07 -23.02
C LEU A 269 -20.38 -12.45 -21.84
N PHE A 270 -21.38 -13.13 -21.31
CA PHE A 270 -22.12 -12.66 -20.15
C PHE A 270 -21.24 -12.60 -18.90
N GLU A 271 -20.45 -13.65 -18.63
CA GLU A 271 -19.46 -13.65 -17.54
C GLU A 271 -18.43 -12.55 -17.70
N ARG A 272 -17.90 -12.31 -18.92
CA ARG A 272 -16.98 -11.19 -19.18
C ARG A 272 -17.59 -9.83 -18.85
N VAL A 273 -18.87 -9.62 -19.15
CA VAL A 273 -19.58 -8.38 -18.80
C VAL A 273 -19.75 -8.26 -17.28
N LEU A 274 -20.13 -9.34 -16.60
CA LEU A 274 -20.26 -9.37 -15.15
C LEU A 274 -18.94 -9.12 -14.44
N ASP A 275 -17.84 -9.70 -14.90
CA ASP A 275 -16.50 -9.49 -14.37
C ASP A 275 -16.03 -8.05 -14.54
N ARG A 276 -16.25 -7.48 -15.74
CA ARG A 276 -15.96 -6.05 -15.96
C ARG A 276 -16.80 -5.16 -15.04
N LYS A 277 -18.07 -5.49 -14.82
CA LYS A 277 -18.95 -4.79 -13.88
C LYS A 277 -18.41 -4.89 -12.44
N ARG A 278 -18.04 -6.08 -11.98
CA ARG A 278 -17.43 -6.31 -10.64
C ARG A 278 -16.13 -5.51 -10.48
N ALA A 279 -15.27 -5.48 -11.50
CA ALA A 279 -14.02 -4.73 -11.50
C ALA A 279 -14.25 -3.21 -11.41
N ILE A 280 -15.26 -2.68 -12.10
CA ILE A 280 -15.63 -1.26 -12.00
C ILE A 280 -16.07 -0.94 -10.56
N TYR A 281 -16.95 -1.75 -9.97
CA TYR A 281 -17.41 -1.53 -8.59
C TYR A 281 -16.26 -1.59 -7.58
N SER A 282 -15.36 -2.56 -7.68
CA SER A 282 -14.24 -2.69 -6.76
C SER A 282 -13.28 -1.50 -6.87
N THR A 283 -12.98 -1.07 -8.11
CA THR A 283 -12.11 0.08 -8.37
C THR A 283 -12.72 1.37 -7.82
N LEU A 284 -13.99 1.63 -8.10
CA LEU A 284 -14.69 2.82 -7.61
C LEU A 284 -14.81 2.82 -6.09
N SER A 285 -15.16 1.68 -5.49
CA SER A 285 -15.26 1.53 -4.03
C SER A 285 -13.91 1.81 -3.35
N ASN A 286 -12.82 1.26 -3.90
CA ASN A 286 -11.46 1.52 -3.41
C ASN A 286 -11.06 2.99 -3.56
N GLN A 287 -11.39 3.63 -4.68
CA GLN A 287 -11.13 5.05 -4.89
C GLN A 287 -11.89 5.91 -3.87
N ILE A 288 -13.19 5.67 -3.68
CA ILE A 288 -14.00 6.37 -2.67
C ILE A 288 -13.43 6.15 -1.26
N LYS A 289 -13.03 4.92 -0.92
CA LYS A 289 -12.42 4.60 0.37
C LYS A 289 -11.11 5.36 0.59
N ASN A 290 -10.26 5.45 -0.43
CA ASN A 290 -9.00 6.18 -0.37
C ASN A 290 -9.23 7.69 -0.23
N GLU A 291 -10.16 8.28 -0.98
CA GLU A 291 -10.49 9.70 -0.86
C GLU A 291 -11.12 10.04 0.49
N ARG A 292 -12.00 9.16 1.01
CA ARG A 292 -12.52 9.31 2.39
C ARG A 292 -11.39 9.27 3.41
N LYS A 293 -10.46 8.32 3.30
CA LYS A 293 -9.29 8.24 4.19
C LYS A 293 -8.42 9.50 4.08
N ARG A 294 -8.20 10.02 2.87
CA ARG A 294 -7.47 11.27 2.64
C ARG A 294 -8.17 12.45 3.31
N LEU A 295 -9.48 12.58 3.14
CA LEU A 295 -10.28 13.60 3.80
C LEU A 295 -10.18 13.50 5.33
N THR A 296 -10.36 12.29 5.89
CA THR A 296 -10.22 12.06 7.33
C THR A 296 -8.83 12.44 7.82
N ASN A 297 -7.77 12.04 7.12
CA ASN A 297 -6.40 12.40 7.47
C ASN A 297 -6.14 13.91 7.42
N LEU A 298 -6.73 14.62 6.46
CA LEU A 298 -6.63 16.08 6.38
C LEU A 298 -7.41 16.73 7.54
N GLN A 299 -8.61 16.24 7.84
CA GLN A 299 -9.41 16.73 8.97
C GLN A 299 -8.75 16.45 10.33
N THR A 300 -8.02 15.36 10.47
CA THR A 300 -7.28 15.00 11.70
C THR A 300 -5.84 15.52 11.70
N SER A 301 -5.40 16.15 10.61
CA SER A 301 -4.07 16.71 10.49
C SER A 301 -3.84 17.79 11.56
N TYR A 302 -2.73 17.67 12.29
CA TYR A 302 -2.38 18.54 13.41
C TYR A 302 -2.46 20.06 13.09
N PRO A 303 -1.99 20.55 11.92
CA PRO A 303 -2.17 21.95 11.49
C PRO A 303 -3.63 22.42 11.40
N LEU A 304 -4.54 21.54 10.99
CA LEU A 304 -5.95 21.88 10.75
C LEU A 304 -6.82 21.66 12.00
N GLN A 305 -6.45 20.74 12.89
CA GLN A 305 -7.12 20.55 14.18
C GLN A 305 -6.77 21.64 15.21
N PHE A 306 -5.54 22.16 15.20
CA PHE A 306 -5.07 23.11 16.21
C PHE A 306 -4.32 24.30 15.57
N PRO A 307 -5.00 25.12 14.76
CA PRO A 307 -4.37 26.27 14.10
C PRO A 307 -3.73 27.22 15.12
N GLU A 308 -4.30 27.42 16.31
CA GLU A 308 -3.66 28.24 17.35
C GLU A 308 -2.30 27.72 17.81
N ARG A 309 -2.04 26.41 17.76
CA ARG A 309 -0.74 25.83 18.16
C ARG A 309 0.37 26.14 17.17
N LEU A 310 0.04 26.40 15.91
CA LEU A 310 0.99 26.87 14.88
C LEU A 310 1.52 28.26 15.21
N TYR A 311 0.65 29.13 15.72
CA TYR A 311 1.00 30.52 16.04
C TYR A 311 1.51 30.71 17.47
N ARG A 312 1.20 29.79 18.38
CA ARG A 312 1.57 29.88 19.81
C ARG A 312 3.07 30.19 20.05
N PRO A 313 4.05 29.55 19.40
CA PRO A 313 5.46 29.89 19.59
C PRO A 313 5.79 31.32 19.15
N PHE A 314 5.13 31.83 18.11
CA PHE A 314 5.30 33.21 17.65
C PHE A 314 4.68 34.21 18.64
N THR A 315 3.49 33.90 19.17
CA THR A 315 2.83 34.71 20.21
C THR A 315 3.66 34.75 21.49
N GLU A 316 4.15 33.61 21.98
CA GLU A 316 5.02 33.53 23.16
C GLU A 316 6.33 34.30 22.95
N ARG A 317 6.91 34.21 21.75
CA ARG A 317 8.10 35.00 21.38
C ARG A 317 7.81 36.50 21.35
N LEU A 318 6.67 36.92 20.82
CA LEU A 318 6.24 38.32 20.78
C LEU A 318 6.08 38.86 22.21
N LEU A 319 5.34 38.16 23.07
CA LEU A 319 5.16 38.53 24.48
C LEU A 319 6.51 38.62 25.22
N GLY A 320 7.42 37.68 24.96
CA GLY A 320 8.77 37.69 25.53
C GLY A 320 9.66 38.85 25.02
N LEU A 321 9.42 39.33 23.79
CA LEU A 321 10.09 40.52 23.25
C LEU A 321 9.50 41.80 23.83
N GLU A 322 8.17 41.91 23.94
CA GLU A 322 7.50 43.04 24.60
C GLU A 322 7.92 43.18 26.06
N GLY A 323 7.92 42.08 26.82
CA GLY A 323 8.36 42.09 28.21
C GLY A 323 9.85 42.41 28.39
N ARG A 324 10.68 42.15 27.38
CA ARG A 324 12.09 42.59 27.38
C ARG A 324 12.22 44.08 27.06
N LEU A 325 11.44 44.58 26.11
CA LEU A 325 11.41 45.99 25.75
C LEU A 325 11.02 46.86 26.94
N VAL A 326 9.94 46.49 27.65
CA VAL A 326 9.47 47.22 28.84
C VAL A 326 10.54 47.23 29.94
N ARG A 327 11.12 46.08 30.27
CA ARG A 327 12.18 45.98 31.29
C ARG A 327 13.41 46.79 30.91
N SER A 328 13.91 46.64 29.68
CA SER A 328 15.05 47.42 29.21
C SER A 328 14.77 48.92 29.25
N GLY A 329 13.55 49.35 28.94
CA GLY A 329 13.15 50.75 29.05
C GLY A 329 13.14 51.25 30.51
N GLN A 330 12.63 50.44 31.44
CA GLN A 330 12.64 50.74 32.87
C GLN A 330 14.06 50.77 33.45
N ASP A 331 14.93 49.85 33.05
CA ASP A 331 16.32 49.79 33.51
C ASP A 331 17.11 51.02 33.05
N ILE A 332 16.94 51.43 31.79
CA ILE A 332 17.59 52.63 31.24
C ILE A 332 17.10 53.89 31.95
N THR A 333 15.78 54.04 32.12
CA THR A 333 15.21 55.23 32.78
C THR A 333 15.58 55.26 34.26
N GLY A 334 15.57 54.12 34.95
CA GLY A 334 16.03 53.97 36.33
C GLY A 334 17.50 54.35 36.48
N TYR A 335 18.39 53.80 35.65
CA TYR A 335 19.81 54.13 35.65
C TYR A 335 20.06 55.63 35.44
N ARG A 336 19.40 56.23 34.44
CA ARG A 336 19.53 57.68 34.16
C ARG A 336 19.01 58.54 35.31
N THR A 337 17.91 58.14 35.93
CA THR A 337 17.32 58.85 37.08
C THR A 337 18.25 58.79 38.30
N SER A 338 18.80 57.62 38.61
CA SER A 338 19.76 57.48 39.71
C SER A 338 21.05 58.26 39.47
N GLN A 339 21.54 58.32 38.22
CA GLN A 339 22.70 59.16 37.88
C GLN A 339 22.39 60.65 38.03
N TYR A 340 21.23 61.10 37.56
CA TYR A 340 20.78 62.47 37.74
C TYR A 340 20.67 62.83 39.22
N GLN A 341 20.02 61.99 40.03
CA GLN A 341 19.90 62.20 41.48
C GLN A 341 21.27 62.26 42.16
N ARG A 342 22.21 61.39 41.78
CA ARG A 342 23.58 61.40 42.32
C ARG A 342 24.30 62.72 42.00
N LEU A 343 24.26 63.16 40.75
CA LEU A 343 24.88 64.43 40.33
C LEU A 343 24.21 65.63 40.99
N SER A 344 22.88 65.63 41.08
CA SER A 344 22.11 66.68 41.77
C SER A 344 22.44 66.74 43.26
N SER A 345 22.52 65.59 43.93
CA SER A 345 22.89 65.50 45.34
C SER A 345 24.33 65.98 45.55
N MET A 346 25.28 65.53 44.74
CA MET A 346 26.66 66.04 44.78
C MET A 346 26.72 67.56 44.62
N LEU A 347 26.00 68.12 43.65
CA LEU A 347 25.96 69.56 43.42
C LEU A 347 25.39 70.30 44.64
N SER A 348 24.35 69.76 45.27
CA SER A 348 23.76 70.35 46.48
C SER A 348 24.71 70.27 47.69
N THR A 349 25.37 69.13 47.92
CA THR A 349 26.28 68.92 49.06
C THR A 349 27.57 69.71 48.92
N PHE A 350 28.11 69.85 47.70
CA PHE A 350 29.31 70.65 47.45
C PHE A 350 29.00 72.12 47.15
N SER A 351 27.77 72.56 47.38
CA SER A 351 27.38 73.96 47.18
C SER A 351 28.22 74.89 48.08
N PRO A 352 29.01 75.80 47.49
CA PRO A 352 29.79 76.77 48.25
C PRO A 352 28.90 77.60 49.19
N GLU A 353 27.67 77.91 48.76
CA GLU A 353 26.72 78.69 49.55
C GLU A 353 26.29 77.94 50.83
N GLN A 354 26.03 76.63 50.74
CA GLN A 354 25.66 75.84 51.92
C GLN A 354 26.84 75.70 52.89
N ARG A 355 28.05 75.46 52.37
CA ARG A 355 29.27 75.38 53.18
C ARG A 355 29.61 76.71 53.85
N ILE A 356 29.37 77.83 53.17
CA ILE A 356 29.51 79.18 53.75
C ILE A 356 28.45 79.41 54.84
N ARG A 357 27.19 79.03 54.62
CA ARG A 357 26.11 79.14 55.64
C ARG A 357 26.41 78.32 56.89
N GLU A 358 26.85 77.08 56.74
CA GLU A 358 27.24 76.22 57.86
C GLU A 358 28.47 76.79 58.60
N GLY A 359 29.45 77.31 57.86
CA GLY A 359 30.59 78.03 58.43
C GLY A 359 30.17 79.24 59.29
N HIS A 360 29.28 80.09 58.78
CA HIS A 360 28.75 81.23 59.53
C HIS A 360 27.99 80.79 60.80
N ARG A 361 27.14 79.76 60.72
CA ARG A 361 26.45 79.21 61.89
C ARG A 361 27.43 78.69 62.94
N ASN A 362 28.46 77.98 62.52
CA ASN A 362 29.50 77.47 63.41
C ASN A 362 30.27 78.61 64.09
N VAL A 363 30.64 79.64 63.35
CA VAL A 363 31.29 80.83 63.93
C VAL A 363 30.36 81.47 64.97
N SER A 364 29.09 81.74 64.64
CA SER A 364 28.14 82.33 65.59
C SER A 364 27.97 81.50 66.86
N LEU A 365 27.83 80.18 66.75
CA LEU A 365 27.71 79.27 67.89
C LEU A 365 28.98 79.26 68.76
N LEU A 366 30.16 79.23 68.13
CA LEU A 366 31.44 79.26 68.83
C LEU A 366 31.66 80.61 69.51
N THR A 367 31.32 81.71 68.87
CA THR A 367 31.37 83.05 69.46
C THR A 367 30.46 83.14 70.68
N GLU A 368 29.21 82.67 70.58
CA GLU A 368 28.27 82.72 71.69
C GLU A 368 28.71 81.86 72.88
N ARG A 369 29.27 80.67 72.62
CA ARG A 369 29.87 79.81 73.65
C ARG A 369 31.08 80.48 74.31
N LEU A 370 31.96 81.10 73.51
CA LEU A 370 33.13 81.81 74.02
C LEU A 370 32.71 82.99 74.91
N THR A 371 31.76 83.81 74.45
CA THR A 371 31.26 84.97 75.22
C THR A 371 30.66 84.52 76.55
N ARG A 372 29.85 83.47 76.56
CA ARG A 372 29.30 82.91 77.81
C ARG A 372 30.40 82.38 78.73
N GLY A 373 31.36 81.64 78.19
CA GLY A 373 32.49 81.11 78.96
C GLY A 373 33.34 82.21 79.60
N VAL A 374 33.66 83.27 78.85
CA VAL A 374 34.41 84.42 79.36
C VAL A 374 33.62 85.15 80.45
N GLN A 375 32.32 85.40 80.23
CA GLN A 375 31.48 86.07 81.24
C GLN A 375 31.39 85.26 82.53
N GLN A 376 31.30 83.93 82.43
CA GLN A 376 31.26 83.05 83.60
C GLN A 376 32.59 83.03 84.35
N ASP A 377 33.73 82.98 83.65
CA ASP A 377 35.05 83.03 84.29
C ASP A 377 35.29 84.36 85.03
N VAL A 378 34.94 85.49 84.39
CA VAL A 378 35.04 86.82 85.01
C VAL A 378 34.17 86.92 86.26
N ARG A 379 32.92 86.44 86.20
CA ARG A 379 32.03 86.42 87.37
C ARG A 379 32.60 85.59 88.51
N MET A 380 33.04 84.36 88.24
CA MET A 380 33.64 83.50 89.28
C MET A 380 34.85 84.14 89.96
N ARG A 381 35.74 84.79 89.18
CA ARG A 381 36.89 85.51 89.75
C ARG A 381 36.47 86.71 90.59
N SER A 382 35.48 87.47 90.15
CA SER A 382 34.92 88.61 90.89
C SER A 382 34.28 88.18 92.21
N ASP A 383 33.48 87.11 92.19
CA ASP A 383 32.84 86.56 93.39
C ASP A 383 33.87 86.06 94.40
N ARG A 384 34.92 85.37 93.92
CA ARG A 384 36.04 84.92 94.75
C ARG A 384 36.79 86.09 95.38
N PHE A 385 37.06 87.14 94.60
CA PHE A 385 37.68 88.36 95.11
C PHE A 385 36.83 89.02 96.21
N HIS A 386 35.53 89.20 95.98
CA HIS A 386 34.64 89.78 96.98
C HIS A 386 34.52 88.92 98.23
N ALA A 387 34.55 87.58 98.11
CA ALA A 387 34.58 86.68 99.25
C ALA A 387 35.87 86.87 100.09
N SER A 388 37.04 86.95 99.45
CA SER A 388 38.30 87.24 100.14
C SER A 388 38.28 88.59 100.86
N VAL A 389 37.71 89.63 100.23
CA VAL A 389 37.55 90.95 100.88
C VAL A 389 36.65 90.89 102.11
N ARG A 390 35.53 90.16 102.04
CA ARG A 390 34.63 89.96 103.20
C ARG A 390 35.33 89.23 104.35
N MET A 391 36.11 88.20 104.04
CA MET A 391 36.86 87.45 105.05
C MET A 391 37.93 88.31 105.72
N LEU A 392 38.62 89.15 104.96
CA LEU A 392 39.60 90.10 105.48
C LEU A 392 38.97 91.12 106.45
N LYS A 393 37.75 91.59 106.15
CA LYS A 393 37.01 92.51 107.03
C LYS A 393 36.55 91.85 108.34
N ALA A 394 36.09 90.59 108.29
CA ALA A 394 35.61 89.87 109.46
C ALA A 394 36.72 89.53 110.47
N LEU A 395 37.97 89.40 110.01
CA LEU A 395 39.13 89.08 110.84
C LEU A 395 39.82 90.33 111.43
N ASN A 396 39.27 91.54 111.24
CA ASN A 396 39.86 92.77 111.77
C ASN A 396 39.39 93.04 113.23
N PRO A 397 40.28 92.93 114.24
CA PRO A 397 39.94 93.06 115.67
C PRO A 397 39.37 94.44 116.07
N LEU A 398 39.62 95.49 115.27
CA LEU A 398 39.15 96.84 115.54
C LEU A 398 37.62 96.96 115.46
N THR A 399 36.95 96.09 114.68
CA THR A 399 35.49 96.07 114.53
C THR A 399 34.74 95.55 115.77
N ILE A 400 35.44 94.86 116.67
CA ILE A 400 34.86 94.36 117.93
C ILE A 400 34.75 95.49 118.96
N MET A 401 35.68 96.46 118.94
CA MET A 401 35.66 97.63 119.83
C MET A 401 34.60 98.68 119.45
N GLU A 402 34.19 98.76 118.18
CA GLU A 402 33.08 99.64 117.73
C GLU A 402 31.71 99.24 118.30
N ARG A 403 31.56 98.02 118.82
CA ARG A 403 30.30 97.52 119.41
C ARG A 403 30.12 97.87 120.89
N GLY A 404 30.97 98.73 121.46
CA GLY A 404 30.81 99.26 122.81
C GLY A 404 31.33 98.35 123.93
N TYR A 405 32.12 97.32 123.60
CA TYR A 405 32.78 96.47 124.60
C TYR A 405 34.06 97.13 125.11
N SER A 406 34.18 97.32 126.42
CA SER A 406 35.36 97.86 127.08
C SER A 406 36.22 96.76 127.70
N ILE A 407 37.55 96.89 127.63
CA ILE A 407 38.48 95.95 128.24
C ILE A 407 38.95 96.52 129.58
N VAL A 408 38.78 95.75 130.65
CA VAL A 408 39.18 96.16 132.02
C VAL A 408 40.56 95.60 132.34
N TYR A 409 41.45 96.45 132.84
CA TYR A 409 42.81 96.15 133.25
C TYR A 409 42.99 96.36 134.76
N HIS A 410 43.71 95.44 135.40
CA HIS A 410 44.18 95.55 136.78
C HIS A 410 45.69 95.30 136.79
N ASN A 411 46.47 96.24 137.34
CA ASN A 411 47.94 96.17 137.36
C ASN A 411 48.59 95.86 135.98
N ASN A 412 48.11 96.51 134.91
CA ASN A 412 48.53 96.30 133.51
C ASN A 412 48.21 94.93 132.89
N GLU A 413 47.44 94.06 133.55
CA GLU A 413 46.92 92.81 132.97
C GLU A 413 45.39 92.87 132.79
N VAL A 414 44.86 92.15 131.79
CA VAL A 414 43.42 92.16 131.51
C VAL A 414 42.69 91.34 132.58
N ALA A 415 41.78 91.98 133.30
CA ALA A 415 40.94 91.33 134.29
C ALA A 415 39.75 90.65 133.59
N ASN A 416 39.91 89.37 133.28
CA ASN A 416 38.85 88.58 132.61
C ASN A 416 37.75 88.10 133.57
N SER A 417 37.93 88.27 134.89
CA SER A 417 36.98 87.78 135.91
C SER A 417 36.91 88.72 137.10
N VAL A 418 35.70 88.89 137.64
CA VAL A 418 35.43 89.79 138.77
C VAL A 418 36.12 89.33 140.07
N GLN A 419 36.49 88.04 140.17
CA GLN A 419 37.25 87.50 141.30
C GLN A 419 38.69 88.02 141.39
N SER A 420 39.23 88.53 140.27
CA SER A 420 40.61 89.05 140.21
C SER A 420 40.77 90.46 140.76
N ILE A 421 39.67 91.11 141.17
CA ILE A 421 39.66 92.49 141.64
C ILE A 421 39.11 92.54 143.07
N LYS A 422 39.65 93.40 143.93
CA LYS A 422 39.16 93.59 145.30
C LYS A 422 38.48 94.94 145.50
N ILE A 423 37.56 94.99 146.46
CA ILE A 423 36.86 96.22 146.86
C ILE A 423 37.88 97.22 147.43
N GLY A 424 37.90 98.43 146.88
CA GLY A 424 38.81 99.53 147.23
C GLY A 424 40.01 99.70 146.30
N GLU A 425 40.23 98.81 145.34
CA GLU A 425 41.36 98.90 144.39
C GLU A 425 41.02 99.71 143.12
N ASN A 426 42.05 100.33 142.52
CA ASN A 426 41.95 101.03 141.24
C ASN A 426 42.06 100.06 140.06
N ILE A 427 41.18 100.20 139.09
CA ILE A 427 41.18 99.50 137.80
C ILE A 427 41.21 100.51 136.63
N GLN A 428 41.73 100.08 135.49
CA GLN A 428 41.74 100.85 134.25
C GLN A 428 40.78 100.26 133.22
N ILE A 429 39.82 101.05 132.75
CA ILE A 429 38.87 100.63 131.72
C ILE A 429 39.30 101.28 130.40
N ARG A 430 39.68 100.47 129.40
CA ARG A 430 39.99 100.95 128.06
C ARG A 430 38.76 100.91 127.17
N LEU A 431 38.37 102.09 126.71
CA LEU A 431 37.27 102.36 125.79
C LEU A 431 37.84 102.67 124.39
N GLN A 432 36.97 102.86 123.40
CA GLN A 432 37.36 103.14 122.01
C GLN A 432 38.22 104.41 121.87
N ASP A 433 38.02 105.38 122.76
CA ASP A 433 38.56 106.73 122.70
C ASP A 433 39.47 107.09 123.88
N GLY A 434 39.65 106.21 124.87
CA GLY A 434 40.49 106.52 126.03
C GLY A 434 40.57 105.44 127.08
N ILE A 435 41.27 105.77 128.17
CA ILE A 435 41.40 104.93 129.38
C ILE A 435 40.84 105.72 130.56
N ALA A 436 39.96 105.10 131.33
CA ALA A 436 39.38 105.67 132.55
C ALA A 436 39.83 104.88 133.77
N ASP A 437 40.38 105.57 134.77
CA ASP A 437 40.67 104.97 136.08
C ASP A 437 39.39 104.95 136.94
N ALA A 438 39.08 103.80 137.54
CA ALA A 438 37.91 103.62 138.39
C ALA A 438 38.27 102.85 139.68
N THR A 439 37.66 103.22 140.80
CA THR A 439 37.79 102.49 142.08
C THR A 439 36.62 101.52 142.23
N VAL A 440 36.89 100.29 142.65
CA VAL A 440 35.82 99.29 142.84
C VAL A 440 35.13 99.48 144.18
N GLN A 441 33.86 99.91 144.15
CA GLN A 441 33.07 100.21 145.36
C GLN A 441 32.32 98.99 145.95
N SER A 442 31.87 98.07 145.10
CA SER A 442 31.24 96.82 145.52
C SER A 442 31.43 95.75 144.45
N ILE A 443 31.49 94.49 144.87
CA ILE A 443 31.60 93.33 143.98
C ILE A 443 30.45 92.39 144.29
N THR A 444 29.67 92.08 143.27
CA THR A 444 28.58 91.10 143.35
C THR A 444 28.90 89.98 142.37
N ILE A 445 29.07 88.77 142.87
CA ILE A 445 29.30 87.58 142.03
C ILE A 445 27.94 86.95 141.78
N ASN A 446 27.56 86.86 140.51
CA ASN A 446 26.43 86.04 140.10
C ASN A 446 26.94 84.63 139.84
N GLU A 447 26.50 83.65 140.63
CA GLU A 447 26.65 82.24 140.26
C GLU A 447 25.43 81.83 139.45
N GLY A 448 25.63 81.61 138.14
CA GLY A 448 24.57 81.16 137.26
C GLY A 448 25.03 80.87 135.84
N GLU A 449 24.88 79.59 135.49
CA GLU A 449 24.58 79.03 134.15
C GLU A 449 25.76 78.83 133.19
N GLU A 450 26.29 77.59 133.19
CA GLU A 450 27.07 77.07 132.07
C GLU A 450 26.13 76.60 130.94
N ILE A 451 26.34 77.20 129.77
CA ILE A 451 25.77 76.94 128.45
C ILE A 451 26.75 76.08 127.65
#